data_AF-A0A0F0HU06-F1
#
_entry.id   AF-A0A0F0HU06-F1
#
_cell.length_a   1.000
_cell.length_b   1.000
_cell.length_c   1.000
_cell.angle_alpha   90.00
_cell.angle_beta   90.00
_cell.angle_gamma   90.00
#
_symmetry.space_group_name_H-M   'P 1'
#
loop_
_entity.id
_entity.type
_entity.pdbx_description
1 polymer ?
#
loop_
_entity_poly.entity_id
_entity_poly.type
_entity_poly.pdbx_seq_one_letter_code
_entity_poly.pdbx_strand_id
1 'polypeptide(L)'
;MTASQFTGSRLRKAGVRAAGVCAAALIAVGLSGAEAMALDSGTTAATFTLAQPDWYANTSSSSSNVTLELWGDGNLVLHTVSDTDGGIPLWASGTSGRGVTHVDWSRAGYAKLLDASNNVVCTLGKLNPAPGGTVRVQDDGNVVFYDTNGNATWSTGTYNGPGNLNYCYT
;
A
#
# COMPACT_ATOMS: atom_id res chain seq x y z
N MET A 1 -38.31 25.64 65.97
CA MET A 1 -38.28 26.70 64.93
C MET A 1 -36.93 27.41 65.03
N THR A 2 -36.35 27.79 63.89
CA THR A 2 -35.00 28.35 63.64
C THR A 2 -33.86 27.33 63.40
N ALA A 3 -33.40 27.30 62.15
CA ALA A 3 -32.07 26.86 61.74
C ALA A 3 -31.50 27.97 60.85
N SER A 4 -30.45 28.64 61.34
CA SER A 4 -29.68 29.66 60.63
C SER A 4 -28.37 29.04 60.14
N GLN A 5 -27.90 29.50 58.98
CA GLN A 5 -26.70 29.03 58.31
C GLN A 5 -25.41 29.52 58.98
N PHE A 6 -24.32 28.76 58.85
CA PHE A 6 -22.97 29.33 58.72
C PHE A 6 -22.03 28.42 57.91
N THR A 7 -21.19 29.10 57.14
CA THR A 7 -20.24 28.69 56.09
C THR A 7 -18.90 28.19 56.63
N GLY A 8 -18.17 27.34 55.88
CA GLY A 8 -16.71 27.16 56.07
C GLY A 8 -16.07 25.92 55.42
N SER A 9 -15.19 26.16 54.44
CA SER A 9 -14.48 25.24 53.52
C SER A 9 -13.36 24.33 54.11
N ARG A 10 -13.08 23.17 53.48
CA ARG A 10 -11.84 22.86 52.69
C ARG A 10 -11.77 21.38 52.19
N LEU A 11 -11.07 21.21 51.06
CA LEU A 11 -10.94 20.06 50.14
C LEU A 11 -10.18 18.80 50.64
N ARG A 12 -10.38 17.64 49.98
CA ARG A 12 -9.32 16.86 49.25
C ARG A 12 -9.88 15.75 48.31
N LYS A 13 -9.13 15.54 47.21
CA LYS A 13 -9.27 14.74 45.95
C LYS A 13 -9.43 13.22 46.19
N ALA A 14 -9.74 12.31 45.24
CA ALA A 14 -9.50 12.15 43.79
C ALA A 14 -10.49 11.07 43.23
N GLY A 15 -10.72 10.83 41.93
CA GLY A 15 -10.14 11.30 40.68
C GLY A 15 -11.02 10.86 39.50
N VAL A 16 -10.96 11.61 38.40
CA VAL A 16 -11.69 11.41 37.14
C VAL A 16 -10.82 10.59 36.19
N ARG A 17 -11.40 9.60 35.50
CA ARG A 17 -10.84 9.05 34.26
C ARG A 17 -11.80 9.34 33.11
N ALA A 18 -11.47 10.37 32.35
CA ALA A 18 -11.97 10.58 31.00
C ALA A 18 -10.83 10.21 30.03
N ALA A 19 -11.14 9.37 29.05
CA ALA A 19 -10.38 9.25 27.80
C ALA A 19 -11.47 9.14 26.73
N GLY A 20 -11.69 10.08 25.81
CA GLY A 20 -10.77 11.05 25.25
C GLY A 20 -10.70 10.76 23.75
N VAL A 21 -11.72 11.20 23.01
CA VAL A 21 -11.73 11.20 21.54
C VAL A 21 -10.52 12.02 21.08
N CYS A 22 -9.53 11.38 20.48
CA CYS A 22 -8.41 12.08 19.86
C CYS A 22 -8.83 12.57 18.48
N ALA A 23 -9.51 13.71 18.43
CA ALA A 23 -9.48 14.57 17.27
C ALA A 23 -8.17 15.35 17.31
N ALA A 24 -7.21 15.00 16.45
CA ALA A 24 -6.05 15.84 16.22
C ALA A 24 -6.46 16.94 15.23
N ALA A 25 -6.86 18.10 15.76
CA ALA A 25 -6.86 19.34 15.00
C ALA A 25 -5.42 19.86 14.93
N LEU A 26 -4.84 19.92 13.74
CA LEU A 26 -3.60 20.64 13.50
C LEU A 26 -3.93 22.01 12.89
N ILE A 27 -3.59 23.06 13.62
CA ILE A 27 -3.50 24.42 13.10
C ILE A 27 -2.19 24.50 12.32
N ALA A 28 -2.25 24.53 11.00
CA ALA A 28 -1.07 24.77 10.17
C ALA A 28 -0.89 26.28 9.95
N VAL A 29 -0.02 26.89 10.76
CA VAL A 29 0.67 28.13 10.39
C VAL A 29 1.75 27.76 9.37
N GLY A 30 1.83 28.52 8.27
CA GLY A 30 2.58 28.17 7.06
C GLY A 30 3.95 27.56 7.29
N LEU A 31 4.10 26.30 6.86
CA LEU A 31 5.37 25.67 6.54
C LEU A 31 5.34 25.27 5.07
N SER A 32 6.40 25.61 4.36
CA SER A 32 6.65 25.28 2.96
C SER A 32 6.52 23.77 2.68
N GLY A 33 5.73 23.42 1.66
CA GLY A 33 6.02 22.34 0.72
C GLY A 33 6.48 21.00 1.30
N ALA A 34 5.74 20.47 2.25
CA ALA A 34 5.70 19.04 2.56
C ALA A 34 4.36 18.80 3.25
N GLU A 35 3.29 18.99 2.48
CA GLU A 35 1.99 18.49 2.86
C GLU A 35 2.19 17.01 3.16
N ALA A 36 1.83 16.58 4.37
CA ALA A 36 1.87 15.20 4.76
C ALA A 36 1.06 14.41 3.72
N MET A 37 1.76 13.70 2.82
CA MET A 37 1.15 12.72 1.93
C MET A 37 0.50 11.72 2.86
N ALA A 38 -0.81 11.85 3.05
CA ALA A 38 -1.60 10.85 3.74
C ALA A 38 -1.20 9.50 3.11
N LEU A 39 -0.84 8.55 3.95
CA LEU A 39 -0.64 7.17 3.53
C LEU A 39 -1.89 6.82 2.71
N ASP A 40 -1.73 6.72 1.40
CA ASP A 40 -2.88 6.54 0.51
C ASP A 40 -3.69 5.34 1.02
N SER A 41 -5.01 5.47 1.04
CA SER A 41 -5.89 4.43 1.55
C SER A 41 -5.66 3.19 0.68
N GLY A 42 -5.35 2.04 1.30
CA GLY A 42 -4.95 0.86 0.55
C GLY A 42 -4.20 -0.18 1.38
N THR A 43 -3.76 -1.25 0.72
CA THR A 43 -3.14 -2.42 1.34
C THR A 43 -1.66 -2.50 0.95
N THR A 44 -0.82 -2.97 1.89
CA THR A 44 0.58 -3.26 1.59
C THR A 44 0.67 -4.67 1.03
N ALA A 45 1.03 -4.79 -0.24
CA ALA A 45 1.22 -6.06 -0.92
C ALA A 45 2.55 -6.73 -0.52
N ALA A 46 3.60 -5.93 -0.35
CA ALA A 46 4.94 -6.40 0.00
C ALA A 46 5.78 -5.29 0.66
N THR A 47 6.82 -5.70 1.37
CA THR A 47 7.90 -4.82 1.84
C THR A 47 9.23 -5.33 1.28
N PHE A 48 10.08 -4.47 0.71
CA PHE A 48 11.35 -4.88 0.10
C PHE A 48 12.41 -5.23 1.15
N THR A 49 12.24 -6.35 1.83
CA THR A 49 13.13 -6.87 2.89
C THR A 49 13.52 -8.33 2.63
N LEU A 50 14.53 -8.82 3.34
CA LEU A 50 14.93 -10.23 3.29
C LEU A 50 13.86 -11.21 3.79
N ALA A 51 12.94 -10.74 4.64
CA ALA A 51 11.91 -11.57 5.25
C ALA A 51 10.61 -11.62 4.43
N GLN A 52 10.51 -10.80 3.38
CA GLN A 52 9.34 -10.78 2.52
C GLN A 52 9.29 -12.07 1.70
N PRO A 53 8.22 -12.87 1.82
CA PRO A 53 8.04 -14.03 0.97
C PRO A 53 7.75 -13.62 -0.46
N ASP A 54 8.22 -14.45 -1.38
CA ASP A 54 7.86 -14.38 -2.79
C ASP A 54 6.36 -14.64 -2.97
N TRP A 55 5.79 -14.04 -4.00
CA TRP A 55 4.45 -14.39 -4.46
C TRP A 55 4.51 -15.50 -5.49
N TYR A 56 3.61 -16.47 -5.40
CA TYR A 56 3.44 -17.52 -6.40
C TYR A 56 2.12 -17.32 -7.15
N ALA A 57 1.91 -18.06 -8.23
CA ALA A 57 0.66 -18.03 -8.99
C ALA A 57 -0.59 -18.08 -8.07
N ASN A 58 -1.57 -17.24 -8.40
CA ASN A 58 -2.82 -16.96 -7.68
C ASN A 58 -2.63 -16.29 -6.31
N THR A 59 -1.44 -15.75 -6.02
CA THR A 59 -1.25 -14.85 -4.87
C THR A 59 -1.70 -13.45 -5.25
N SER A 60 -2.51 -12.84 -4.39
CA SER A 60 -3.04 -11.50 -4.60
C SER A 60 -2.98 -10.62 -3.36
N SER A 61 -3.08 -9.31 -3.60
CA SER A 61 -3.36 -8.31 -2.58
C SER A 61 -4.39 -7.33 -3.13
N SER A 62 -5.43 -7.08 -2.34
CA SER A 62 -6.55 -6.21 -2.73
C SER A 62 -6.63 -4.99 -1.84
N SER A 63 -6.99 -3.87 -2.45
CA SER A 63 -7.58 -2.70 -1.79
C SER A 63 -9.11 -2.82 -1.85
N SER A 64 -9.83 -1.73 -1.57
CA SER A 64 -11.29 -1.73 -1.72
C SER A 64 -11.76 -1.82 -3.17
N ASN A 65 -10.97 -1.34 -4.13
CA ASN A 65 -11.39 -1.16 -5.52
C ASN A 65 -10.61 -2.01 -6.52
N VAL A 66 -9.38 -2.41 -6.20
CA VAL A 66 -8.51 -3.14 -7.11
C VAL A 66 -7.77 -4.29 -6.44
N THR A 67 -7.39 -5.27 -7.25
CA THR A 67 -6.62 -6.44 -6.86
C THR A 67 -5.39 -6.54 -7.75
N LEU A 68 -4.21 -6.64 -7.12
CA LEU A 68 -2.97 -7.03 -7.77
C LEU A 68 -2.79 -8.53 -7.56
N GLU A 69 -2.71 -9.31 -8.64
CA GLU A 69 -2.60 -10.76 -8.60
C GLU A 69 -1.58 -11.28 -9.62
N LEU A 70 -0.77 -12.27 -9.22
CA LEU A 70 -0.01 -13.06 -10.18
C LEU A 70 -0.90 -14.17 -10.73
N TRP A 71 -1.46 -14.01 -11.92
CA TRP A 71 -2.32 -15.02 -12.54
C TRP A 71 -1.54 -16.29 -12.88
N GLY A 72 -2.27 -17.42 -12.97
CA GLY A 72 -1.70 -18.75 -13.25
C GLY A 72 -0.99 -18.91 -14.60
N ASP A 73 -1.18 -17.96 -15.52
CA ASP A 73 -0.48 -17.90 -16.80
C ASP A 73 0.89 -17.18 -16.71
N GLY A 74 1.27 -16.73 -15.52
CA GLY A 74 2.50 -16.01 -15.24
C GLY A 74 2.40 -14.50 -15.43
N ASN A 75 1.21 -13.94 -15.66
CA ASN A 75 1.04 -12.49 -15.78
C ASN A 75 0.74 -11.87 -14.40
N LEU A 76 1.56 -10.91 -13.96
CA LEU A 76 1.18 -10.04 -12.85
C LEU A 76 0.21 -8.98 -13.38
N VAL A 77 -1.02 -8.96 -12.84
CA VAL A 77 -2.13 -8.15 -13.33
C VAL A 77 -2.73 -7.33 -12.20
N LEU A 78 -3.02 -6.06 -12.49
CA LEU A 78 -3.87 -5.22 -11.65
C LEU A 78 -5.24 -5.16 -12.31
N HIS A 79 -6.29 -5.52 -11.60
CA HIS A 79 -7.66 -5.50 -12.09
C HIS A 79 -8.62 -4.92 -11.05
N THR A 80 -9.81 -4.51 -11.48
CA THR A 80 -10.88 -4.11 -10.54
C THR A 80 -11.31 -5.30 -9.68
N VAL A 81 -11.72 -5.04 -8.45
CA VAL A 81 -12.41 -6.06 -7.64
C VAL A 81 -13.71 -6.46 -8.35
N SER A 82 -13.96 -7.76 -8.48
CA SER A 82 -15.18 -8.32 -9.09
C SER A 82 -15.49 -9.67 -8.46
N ASP A 83 -16.75 -9.89 -8.12
CA ASP A 83 -17.21 -11.14 -7.50
C ASP A 83 -17.57 -12.23 -8.53
N THR A 84 -17.54 -11.93 -9.84
CA THR A 84 -18.06 -12.85 -10.87
C THR A 84 -17.15 -13.09 -12.07
N ASP A 85 -16.27 -12.15 -12.47
CA ASP A 85 -15.60 -12.23 -13.79
C ASP A 85 -14.12 -11.80 -13.81
N GLY A 86 -13.36 -12.07 -12.75
CA GLY A 86 -11.90 -11.83 -12.73
C GLY A 86 -11.46 -10.35 -12.80
N GLY A 87 -12.41 -9.41 -12.79
CA GLY A 87 -12.17 -7.98 -12.82
C GLY A 87 -11.76 -7.42 -14.18
N ILE A 88 -11.96 -6.11 -14.37
CA ILE A 88 -11.47 -5.41 -15.56
C ILE A 88 -9.96 -5.15 -15.36
N PRO A 89 -9.08 -5.63 -16.25
CA PRO A 89 -7.65 -5.36 -16.14
C PRO A 89 -7.35 -3.87 -16.39
N LEU A 90 -6.60 -3.27 -15.46
CA LEU A 90 -6.15 -1.87 -15.52
C LEU A 90 -4.68 -1.76 -15.92
N TRP A 91 -3.86 -2.73 -15.54
CA TRP A 91 -2.45 -2.83 -15.89
C TRP A 91 -2.02 -4.30 -15.92
N ALA A 92 -1.02 -4.62 -16.74
CA ALA A 92 -0.42 -5.95 -16.76
C ALA A 92 1.08 -5.87 -17.04
N SER A 93 1.83 -6.76 -16.39
CA SER A 93 3.26 -6.92 -16.62
C SER A 93 3.59 -7.39 -18.05
N GLY A 94 2.68 -8.09 -18.74
CA GLY A 94 2.96 -8.60 -20.09
C GLY A 94 3.85 -9.84 -20.07
N THR A 95 3.75 -10.64 -19.01
CA THR A 95 4.49 -11.90 -18.83
C THR A 95 3.63 -13.15 -19.02
N SER A 96 2.38 -13.00 -19.49
CA SER A 96 1.51 -14.12 -19.85
C SER A 96 2.20 -15.08 -20.81
N GLY A 97 2.24 -16.36 -20.46
CA GLY A 97 2.84 -17.42 -21.27
C GLY A 97 4.37 -17.38 -21.37
N ARG A 98 5.05 -16.48 -20.63
CA ARG A 98 6.52 -16.34 -20.65
C ARG A 98 7.23 -17.15 -19.56
N GLY A 99 6.51 -18.06 -18.90
CA GLY A 99 7.06 -19.00 -17.93
C GLY A 99 7.31 -18.41 -16.54
N VAL A 100 6.83 -17.19 -16.25
CA VAL A 100 6.87 -16.63 -14.89
C VAL A 100 6.03 -17.50 -13.97
N THR A 101 6.59 -17.85 -12.81
CA THR A 101 5.93 -18.67 -11.79
C THR A 101 5.84 -17.97 -10.44
N HIS A 102 6.70 -16.97 -10.19
CA HIS A 102 6.72 -16.23 -8.95
C HIS A 102 7.27 -14.81 -9.11
N VAL A 103 6.97 -13.97 -8.12
CA VAL A 103 7.53 -12.62 -7.95
C VAL A 103 8.43 -12.60 -6.72
N ASP A 104 9.72 -12.29 -6.91
CA ASP A 104 10.63 -11.91 -5.83
C ASP A 104 10.48 -10.40 -5.57
N TRP A 105 9.87 -10.07 -4.42
CA TRP A 105 9.79 -8.70 -3.90
C TRP A 105 11.13 -8.29 -3.28
N SER A 106 12.12 -8.14 -4.16
CA SER A 106 13.52 -8.17 -3.78
C SER A 106 13.90 -7.10 -2.76
N ARG A 107 14.71 -7.46 -1.76
CA ARG A 107 15.31 -6.51 -0.79
C ARG A 107 16.03 -5.33 -1.43
N ALA A 108 16.44 -5.49 -2.70
CA ALA A 108 17.07 -4.45 -3.49
C ALA A 108 16.10 -3.32 -3.90
N GLY A 109 14.80 -3.41 -3.56
CA GLY A 109 13.85 -2.34 -3.77
C GLY A 109 13.09 -2.38 -5.09
N TYR A 110 13.06 -3.53 -5.76
CA TYR A 110 12.39 -3.70 -7.05
C TYR A 110 11.89 -5.13 -7.18
N ALA A 111 10.86 -5.35 -7.99
CA ALA A 111 10.28 -6.67 -8.19
C ALA A 111 10.97 -7.41 -9.33
N LYS A 112 11.19 -8.72 -9.17
CA LYS A 112 11.61 -9.62 -10.25
C LYS A 112 10.49 -10.61 -10.52
N LEU A 113 10.10 -10.74 -11.77
CA LEU A 113 9.22 -11.81 -12.23
C LEU A 113 10.11 -12.93 -12.73
N LEU A 114 10.02 -14.09 -12.09
CA LEU A 114 10.98 -15.17 -12.21
C LEU A 114 10.32 -16.43 -12.80
N ASP A 115 11.07 -17.13 -13.64
CA ASP A 115 10.68 -18.48 -14.08
C ASP A 115 10.94 -19.54 -13.00
N ALA A 116 10.53 -20.79 -13.25
CA ALA A 116 10.71 -21.89 -12.30
C ALA A 116 12.19 -22.21 -11.96
N SER A 117 13.14 -21.74 -12.77
CA SER A 117 14.58 -21.90 -12.56
C SER A 117 15.22 -20.69 -11.88
N ASN A 118 14.42 -19.71 -11.44
CA ASN A 118 14.85 -18.41 -10.89
C ASN A 118 15.54 -17.48 -11.89
N ASN A 119 15.35 -17.67 -13.20
CA ASN A 119 15.79 -16.69 -14.18
C ASN A 119 14.85 -15.49 -14.20
N VAL A 120 15.40 -14.30 -14.38
CA VAL A 120 14.63 -13.06 -14.47
C VAL A 120 14.00 -12.95 -15.86
N VAL A 121 12.66 -12.99 -15.91
CA VAL A 121 11.89 -12.74 -17.13
C VAL A 121 11.61 -11.25 -17.29
N CYS A 122 11.28 -10.56 -16.19
CA CYS A 122 11.09 -9.12 -16.16
C CYS A 122 11.42 -8.52 -14.79
N THR A 123 11.66 -7.21 -14.75
CA THR A 123 11.77 -6.44 -13.51
C THR A 123 10.89 -5.20 -13.53
N LEU A 124 10.27 -4.88 -12.40
CA LEU A 124 9.48 -3.66 -12.19
C LEU A 124 10.20 -2.76 -11.19
N GLY A 125 10.24 -1.44 -11.44
CA GLY A 125 10.87 -0.47 -10.53
C GLY A 125 12.41 -0.47 -10.49
N LYS A 126 13.09 -1.26 -11.33
CA LYS A 126 14.56 -1.41 -11.28
C LYS A 126 15.34 -0.11 -11.54
N LEU A 127 14.80 0.83 -12.32
CA LEU A 127 15.48 2.09 -12.65
C LEU A 127 15.56 3.07 -11.48
N ASN A 128 14.66 2.94 -10.50
CA ASN A 128 14.63 3.76 -9.29
C ASN A 128 14.21 2.87 -8.10
N PRO A 129 15.14 2.08 -7.54
CA PRO A 129 14.82 1.09 -6.53
C PRO A 129 14.50 1.70 -5.15
N ALA A 130 13.66 1.02 -4.37
CA ALA A 130 13.23 1.39 -3.02
C ALA A 130 13.60 0.35 -1.94
N PRO A 131 14.90 0.11 -1.61
CA PRO A 131 15.28 -0.87 -0.58
C PRO A 131 14.63 -0.57 0.78
N GLY A 132 14.07 -1.60 1.44
CA GLY A 132 13.32 -1.43 2.69
C GLY A 132 11.96 -0.74 2.54
N GLY A 133 11.63 -0.28 1.34
CA GLY A 133 10.37 0.35 0.98
C GLY A 133 9.19 -0.62 0.90
N THR A 134 8.05 -0.13 0.43
CA THR A 134 6.81 -0.91 0.35
C THR A 134 6.20 -0.89 -1.04
N VAL A 135 5.41 -1.92 -1.33
CA VAL A 135 4.51 -1.99 -2.47
C VAL A 135 3.09 -1.81 -1.96
N ARG A 136 2.42 -0.77 -2.45
CA ARG A 136 1.07 -0.40 -2.02
C ARG A 136 0.09 -0.63 -3.17
N VAL A 137 -0.99 -1.35 -2.89
CA VAL A 137 -2.19 -1.43 -3.74
C VAL A 137 -3.17 -0.43 -3.18
N GLN A 138 -3.43 0.63 -3.93
CA GLN A 138 -4.13 1.82 -3.46
C GLN A 138 -5.61 1.77 -3.83
N ASP A 139 -6.44 2.44 -3.04
CA ASP A 139 -7.88 2.54 -3.27
C ASP A 139 -8.18 3.41 -4.51
N ASP A 140 -7.26 4.27 -4.92
CA ASP A 140 -7.36 5.08 -6.14
C ASP A 140 -7.13 4.29 -7.46
N GLY A 141 -6.87 2.99 -7.34
CA GLY A 141 -6.63 2.09 -8.47
C GLY A 141 -5.16 1.97 -8.89
N ASN A 142 -4.22 2.53 -8.13
CA ASN A 142 -2.80 2.51 -8.44
C ASN A 142 -2.03 1.43 -7.67
N VAL A 143 -0.90 0.99 -8.24
CA VAL A 143 0.12 0.25 -7.49
C VAL A 143 1.39 1.07 -7.49
N VAL A 144 1.90 1.37 -6.30
CA VAL A 144 3.04 2.28 -6.12
C VAL A 144 4.11 1.64 -5.24
N PHE A 145 5.36 1.80 -5.65
CA PHE A 145 6.52 1.45 -4.84
C PHE A 145 6.98 2.70 -4.11
N TYR A 146 7.00 2.65 -2.78
CA TYR A 146 7.48 3.75 -1.93
C TYR A 146 8.82 3.41 -1.30
N ASP A 147 9.74 4.37 -1.26
CA ASP A 147 10.93 4.26 -0.42
C ASP A 147 10.60 4.42 1.07
N THR A 148 11.61 4.28 1.94
CA THR A 148 11.43 4.39 3.39
C THR A 148 11.09 5.81 3.87
N ASN A 149 11.26 6.82 3.01
CA ASN A 149 10.90 8.21 3.31
C ASN A 149 9.47 8.53 2.83
N GLY A 150 8.79 7.59 2.19
CA GLY A 150 7.45 7.77 1.62
C GLY A 150 7.44 8.39 0.22
N ASN A 151 8.57 8.44 -0.49
CA ASN A 151 8.60 8.92 -1.87
C ASN A 151 8.21 7.81 -2.83
N ALA A 152 7.34 8.11 -3.79
CA ALA A 152 7.01 7.18 -4.87
C ALA A 152 8.22 7.03 -5.82
N THR A 153 8.60 5.79 -6.10
CA THR A 153 9.77 5.44 -6.92
C THR A 153 9.40 4.78 -8.24
N TRP A 154 8.25 4.09 -8.27
CA TRP A 154 7.64 3.48 -9.45
C TRP A 154 6.13 3.38 -9.26
N SER A 155 5.35 3.41 -10.35
CA SER A 155 3.93 3.11 -10.32
C SER A 155 3.43 2.46 -11.60
N THR A 156 2.25 1.82 -11.53
CA THR A 156 1.52 1.32 -12.71
C THR A 156 0.93 2.45 -13.55
N GLY A 157 0.78 3.66 -12.97
CA GLY A 157 0.19 4.81 -13.64
C GLY A 157 -1.31 4.67 -13.85
N THR A 158 -2.00 3.95 -12.95
CA THR A 158 -3.42 3.60 -13.07
C THR A 158 -4.34 4.40 -12.13
N TYR A 159 -3.87 5.55 -11.62
CA TYR A 159 -4.69 6.41 -10.77
C TYR A 159 -5.97 6.82 -11.52
N ASN A 160 -7.14 6.39 -11.04
CA ASN A 160 -8.45 6.63 -11.67
C ASN A 160 -8.57 6.21 -13.16
N GLY A 161 -7.78 5.24 -13.65
CA GLY A 161 -7.87 4.81 -15.05
C GLY A 161 -6.88 3.70 -15.44
N PRO A 162 -7.00 3.15 -16.66
CA PRO A 162 -6.07 2.14 -17.15
C PRO A 162 -4.69 2.75 -17.45
N GLY A 163 -3.65 1.99 -17.14
CA GLY A 163 -2.26 2.31 -17.39
C GLY A 163 -1.73 1.59 -18.63
N ASN A 164 -0.41 1.44 -18.72
CA ASN A 164 0.19 0.68 -19.81
C ASN A 164 -0.08 -0.83 -19.63
N LEU A 165 -0.82 -1.42 -20.56
CA LEU A 165 -0.97 -2.87 -20.64
C LEU A 165 0.25 -3.48 -21.34
N ASN A 166 0.90 -4.43 -20.67
CA ASN A 166 2.04 -5.22 -21.14
C ASN A 166 3.41 -4.52 -21.00
N TYR A 167 3.74 -4.10 -19.79
CA TYR A 167 4.97 -3.37 -19.47
C TYR A 167 6.27 -4.03 -19.99
N CYS A 168 6.38 -5.35 -19.89
CA CYS A 168 7.58 -6.13 -20.20
C CYS A 168 7.62 -6.66 -21.64
N TYR A 169 6.70 -6.23 -22.51
CA TYR A 169 6.56 -6.73 -23.87
C TYR A 169 7.62 -6.10 -24.79
N THR A 170 8.86 -6.60 -24.71
CA THR A 170 9.96 -6.31 -25.64
C THR A 170 10.65 -7.59 -26.06
#